data_AF-A0A7C8YI02-F1
#
_entry.id   AF-A0A7C8YI02-F1
#
_cell.length_a   1.000
_cell.length_b   1.000
_cell.length_c   1.000
_cell.angle_alpha   90.00
_cell.angle_beta   90.00
_cell.angle_gamma   90.00
#
_symmetry.space_group_name_H-M   'P 1'
#
loop_
_entity.id
_entity.type
_entity.pdbx_description
1 polymer ?
#
loop_
_entity_poly.entity_id
_entity_poly.type
_entity_poly.pdbx_seq_one_letter_code
_entity_poly.pdbx_strand_id
1 'polypeptide(L)'
;GNLEHLAMMERVLGPLPHHMIKKANRGAEKYFGRGSRLNWPEGAESRESTRAVQKLELVKDIISRHIDGPKSSLIDLLQKLLRFDPSERLNAREALAHAFFKD
;
A
#
# COMPACT_ATOMS: atom_id res chain seq x y z
N GLY A 1 -8.19 9.54 9.64
CA GLY A 1 -8.65 10.32 8.45
C GLY A 1 -8.10 9.83 7.10
N ASN A 2 -8.43 10.51 5.99
CA ASN A 2 -7.94 10.17 4.63
C ASN A 2 -6.41 10.15 4.52
N LEU A 3 -5.72 11.07 5.19
CA LEU A 3 -4.26 11.13 5.22
C LEU A 3 -3.64 9.92 5.92
N GLU A 4 -4.22 9.53 7.06
CA GLU A 4 -3.83 8.34 7.80
C GLU A 4 -4.00 7.10 6.94
N HIS A 5 -5.11 6.96 6.21
CA HIS A 5 -5.29 5.82 5.30
C HIS A 5 -4.20 5.79 4.20
N LEU A 6 -3.83 6.94 3.62
CA LEU A 6 -2.71 7.02 2.69
C LEU A 6 -1.37 6.63 3.35
N ALA A 7 -1.16 7.03 4.61
CA ALA A 7 0.03 6.69 5.37
C ALA A 7 0.09 5.19 5.70
N MET A 8 -1.04 4.57 6.00
CA MET A 8 -1.16 3.11 6.16
C MET A 8 -0.79 2.40 4.85
N MET A 9 -1.32 2.86 3.72
CA MET A 9 -0.99 2.27 2.42
C MET A 9 0.50 2.42 2.11
N GLU A 10 1.08 3.60 2.31
CA GLU A 10 2.52 3.83 2.08
C GLU A 10 3.39 2.95 2.98
N ARG A 11 2.98 2.80 4.26
CA ARG A 11 3.67 1.97 5.22
C ARG A 11 3.64 0.48 4.87
N VAL A 12 2.54 0.01 4.28
CA VAL A 12 2.31 -1.42 4.02
C VAL A 12 2.80 -1.84 2.62
N LEU A 13 2.68 -0.94 1.63
CA LEU A 13 2.90 -1.23 0.21
C LEU A 13 4.14 -0.52 -0.37
N GLY A 14 4.71 0.45 0.36
CA GLY A 14 5.79 1.32 -0.13
C GLY A 14 5.27 2.64 -0.70
N PRO A 15 6.17 3.49 -1.25
CA PRO A 15 5.84 4.86 -1.66
C PRO A 15 4.76 4.93 -2.73
N LEU A 16 3.91 5.94 -2.66
CA LEU A 16 2.93 6.23 -3.70
C LEU A 16 3.64 6.61 -5.01
N PRO A 17 3.20 6.09 -6.17
CA PRO A 17 3.81 6.46 -7.45
C PRO A 17 3.61 7.94 -7.78
N HIS A 18 4.70 8.62 -8.18
CA HIS A 18 4.67 10.06 -8.46
C HIS A 18 3.63 10.48 -9.51
N HIS A 19 3.39 9.65 -10.53
CA HIS A 19 2.41 9.97 -11.56
C HIS A 19 0.97 9.98 -11.02
N MET A 20 0.67 9.16 -10.00
CA MET A 20 -0.64 9.19 -9.35
C MET A 20 -0.81 10.44 -8.49
N ILE A 21 0.25 10.87 -7.81
CA ILE A 21 0.26 12.11 -7.01
C ILE A 21 0.05 13.32 -7.92
N LYS A 22 0.75 13.37 -9.07
CA LYS A 22 0.57 14.45 -10.07
C LYS A 22 -0.81 14.48 -10.70
N LYS A 23 -1.44 13.32 -10.88
CA LYS A 23 -2.81 13.19 -11.44
C LYS A 23 -3.90 13.42 -10.39
N ALA A 24 -3.56 13.48 -9.11
CA ALA A 24 -4.53 13.67 -8.04
C ALA A 24 -5.21 15.05 -8.21
N ASN A 25 -6.49 15.13 -7.82
CA ASN A 25 -7.24 16.37 -7.92
C ASN A 25 -6.67 17.45 -6.98
N ARG A 26 -7.05 18.72 -7.21
CA ARG A 26 -6.63 19.85 -6.34
C ARG A 26 -6.94 19.63 -4.84
N GLY A 27 -7.99 18.86 -4.53
CA GLY A 27 -8.36 18.53 -3.16
C GLY A 27 -7.36 17.59 -2.45
N ALA A 28 -6.52 16.88 -3.19
CA ALA A 28 -5.54 15.96 -2.65
C ALA A 28 -4.20 16.63 -2.31
N GLU A 29 -3.95 17.85 -2.81
CA GLU A 29 -2.69 18.60 -2.56
C GLU A 29 -2.41 18.77 -1.05
N LYS A 30 -3.45 18.91 -0.23
CA LYS A 30 -3.34 19.01 1.24
C LYS A 30 -2.73 17.77 1.91
N TYR A 31 -2.72 16.62 1.23
CA TYR A 31 -2.15 15.38 1.74
C TYR A 31 -0.66 15.23 1.39
N PHE A 32 -0.11 16.08 0.52
CA PHE A 32 1.26 15.98 0.05
C PHE A 32 2.05 17.23 0.43
N GLY A 33 3.26 17.04 0.95
CA GLY A 33 4.21 18.10 1.26
C GLY A 33 5.14 18.42 0.09
N ARG A 34 6.25 19.10 0.39
CA ARG A 34 7.29 19.38 -0.60
C ARG A 34 7.85 18.09 -1.19
N GLY A 35 8.06 18.10 -2.51
CA GLY A 35 8.63 16.96 -3.23
C GLY A 35 7.67 15.80 -3.49
N SER A 36 6.36 16.04 -3.48
CA SER A 36 5.33 15.01 -3.73
C SER A 36 5.40 13.84 -2.76
N ARG A 37 5.82 14.09 -1.51
CA ARG A 37 5.80 13.09 -0.43
C ARG A 37 4.56 13.29 0.43
N LEU A 38 4.05 12.22 1.03
CA LEU A 38 2.93 12.33 1.94
C LEU A 38 3.27 13.26 3.10
N ASN A 39 2.34 14.14 3.48
CA ASN A 39 2.47 15.05 4.62
C ASN A 39 2.27 14.29 5.94
N TRP A 40 3.11 13.29 6.18
CA TRP A 40 3.04 12.38 7.33
C TRP A 40 4.43 12.22 7.94
N PRO A 41 4.56 12.31 9.29
CA PRO A 41 3.50 12.36 10.31
C PRO A 41 2.98 13.77 10.65
N GLU A 42 3.48 14.83 10.04
CA GLU A 42 3.20 16.23 10.42
C GLU A 42 1.71 16.62 10.23
N GLY A 43 1.04 16.03 9.24
CA GLY A 43 -0.39 16.24 9.02
C GLY A 43 -1.30 15.30 9.83
N ALA A 44 -0.76 14.44 10.69
CA ALA A 44 -1.55 13.47 11.46
C ALA A 44 -2.53 14.17 12.41
N GLU A 45 -3.72 13.59 12.55
CA GLU A 45 -4.78 14.11 13.44
C GLU A 45 -4.41 13.98 14.93
N SER A 46 -3.59 12.99 15.27
CA SER A 46 -3.15 12.74 16.64
C SER A 46 -1.87 11.91 16.70
N ARG A 47 -1.20 11.90 17.86
CA ARG A 47 -0.04 11.04 18.10
C ARG A 47 -0.41 9.56 18.11
N GLU A 48 -1.63 9.25 18.52
CA GLU A 48 -2.21 7.90 18.54
C GLU A 48 -2.32 7.35 17.11
N SER A 49 -2.78 8.19 16.17
CA SER A 49 -2.84 7.87 14.75
C SER A 49 -1.45 7.57 14.19
N THR A 50 -0.46 8.42 14.50
CA THR A 50 0.94 8.18 14.10
C THR A 50 1.48 6.84 14.62
N ARG A 51 1.23 6.54 15.90
CA ARG A 51 1.64 5.28 16.52
C ARG A 51 0.94 4.07 15.91
N ALA A 52 -0.35 4.19 15.57
CA ALA A 52 -1.12 3.12 14.94
C ALA A 52 -0.51 2.74 13.58
N VAL A 53 -0.23 3.74 12.73
CA VAL A 53 0.41 3.49 11.43
C VAL A 53 1.83 2.94 11.59
N GLN A 54 2.63 3.46 12.54
CA GLN A 54 4.00 2.95 12.76
C GLN A 54 4.04 1.48 13.16
N LYS A 55 3.03 0.99 13.87
CA LYS A 55 2.89 -0.42 14.26
C LYS A 55 2.49 -1.33 13.11
N LEU A 56 2.05 -0.78 11.97
CA LEU A 56 1.77 -1.59 10.79
C LEU A 56 3.05 -2.18 10.23
N GLU A 57 2.96 -3.46 9.92
CA GLU A 57 4.03 -4.24 9.32
C GLU A 57 3.81 -4.32 7.82
N LEU A 58 4.90 -4.44 7.05
CA LEU A 58 4.81 -4.57 5.60
C LEU A 58 4.08 -5.88 5.27
N VAL A 59 3.28 -5.90 4.19
CA VAL A 59 2.60 -7.13 3.73
C VAL A 59 3.58 -8.30 3.62
N LYS A 60 4.80 -8.03 3.12
CA LYS A 60 5.86 -9.03 3.01
C LYS A 60 6.29 -9.61 4.38
N ASP A 61 6.30 -8.79 5.43
CA ASP A 61 6.76 -9.17 6.78
C ASP A 61 5.65 -9.86 7.58
N ILE A 62 4.38 -9.55 7.29
CA ILE A 62 3.22 -10.26 7.81
C ILE A 62 3.20 -11.69 7.27
N ILE A 63 3.38 -11.84 5.96
CA ILE A 63 3.32 -13.15 5.31
C ILE A 63 4.54 -14.00 5.69
N SER A 64 5.73 -13.40 5.72
CA SER A 64 6.97 -14.10 6.11
C SER A 64 6.95 -14.67 7.53
N ARG A 65 6.16 -14.11 8.45
CA ARG A 65 6.07 -14.59 9.84
C ARG A 65 5.16 -15.78 10.06
N HIS A 66 4.26 -16.06 9.13
CA HIS A 66 3.19 -17.04 9.35
C HIS A 66 3.37 -18.32 8.51
N ILE A 67 4.40 -18.42 7.67
CA ILE A 67 4.51 -19.51 6.70
C ILE A 67 5.96 -19.97 6.51
N ASP A 68 6.27 -21.17 7.00
CA ASP A 68 7.48 -21.91 6.66
C ASP A 68 7.24 -22.72 5.36
N GLY A 69 7.52 -22.13 4.19
CA GLY A 69 7.40 -22.87 2.92
C GLY A 69 7.40 -22.00 1.65
N PRO A 70 7.48 -22.63 0.45
CA PRO A 70 7.62 -21.94 -0.83
C PRO A 70 6.26 -21.40 -1.30
N LYS A 71 5.75 -20.35 -0.66
CA LYS A 71 4.56 -19.60 -1.14
C LYS A 71 4.92 -18.19 -1.60
N SER A 72 5.99 -18.09 -2.38
CA SER A 72 6.24 -16.91 -3.21
C SER A 72 5.01 -16.55 -4.05
N SER A 73 4.21 -17.53 -4.45
CA SER A 73 2.98 -17.35 -5.24
C SER A 73 1.86 -16.59 -4.50
N LEU A 74 1.69 -16.79 -3.18
CA LEU A 74 0.70 -16.03 -2.40
C LEU A 74 1.15 -14.58 -2.21
N ILE A 75 2.43 -14.37 -1.88
CA ILE A 75 3.00 -13.03 -1.74
C ILE A 75 2.88 -12.28 -3.08
N ASP A 76 3.23 -12.94 -4.19
CA ASP A 76 3.15 -12.38 -5.53
C ASP A 76 1.71 -12.01 -5.90
N LEU A 77 0.72 -12.88 -5.60
CA LEU A 77 -0.69 -12.58 -5.81
C LEU A 77 -1.11 -11.32 -5.03
N LEU A 78 -0.81 -11.27 -3.73
CA LEU A 78 -1.19 -10.15 -2.87
C LEU A 78 -0.50 -8.85 -3.30
N GLN A 79 0.78 -8.91 -3.68
CA GLN A 79 1.50 -7.74 -4.21
C GLN A 79 0.87 -7.22 -5.51
N LYS A 80 0.41 -8.10 -6.41
CA LYS A 80 -0.25 -7.70 -7.66
C LYS A 80 -1.67 -7.18 -7.45
N LEU A 81 -2.41 -7.72 -6.49
CA LEU A 81 -3.74 -7.23 -6.11
C LEU A 81 -3.69 -5.88 -5.39
N LEU A 82 -2.63 -5.61 -4.63
CA LEU A 82 -2.48 -4.40 -3.82
C LEU A 82 -1.68 -3.29 -4.52
N ARG A 83 -1.42 -3.39 -5.83
CA ARG A 83 -0.75 -2.31 -6.59
C ARG A 83 -1.52 -0.99 -6.48
N PHE A 84 -0.78 0.10 -6.27
CA PHE A 84 -1.37 1.44 -6.23
C PHE A 84 -2.03 1.80 -7.55
N ASP A 85 -1.29 1.67 -8.67
CA ASP A 85 -1.81 2.00 -9.99
C ASP A 85 -2.87 0.98 -10.41
N PRO A 86 -4.13 1.40 -10.65
CA PRO A 86 -5.19 0.50 -11.09
C PRO A 86 -4.89 -0.19 -12.43
N SER A 87 -4.10 0.43 -13.30
CA SER A 87 -3.71 -0.13 -14.60
C SER A 87 -2.66 -1.23 -14.48
N GLU A 88 -1.87 -1.24 -13.40
CA GLU A 88 -0.92 -2.31 -13.07
C GLU A 88 -1.50 -3.33 -12.09
N ARG A 89 -2.68 -3.03 -11.52
CA ARG A 89 -3.36 -3.89 -10.55
C ARG A 89 -4.01 -5.05 -11.27
N LEU A 90 -3.80 -6.23 -10.72
CA LEU A 90 -4.39 -7.45 -11.23
C LEU A 90 -5.92 -7.39 -11.19
N ASN A 91 -6.58 -7.73 -12.30
CA ASN A 91 -8.04 -7.83 -12.32
C ASN A 91 -8.51 -9.20 -11.79
N ALA A 92 -9.82 -9.32 -11.52
CA ALA A 92 -10.38 -10.54 -10.92
C ALA A 92 -10.14 -11.80 -11.77
N ARG A 93 -10.20 -11.68 -13.11
CA ARG A 93 -9.99 -12.81 -14.02
C ARG A 93 -8.53 -13.28 -13.99
N GLU A 94 -7.59 -12.35 -14.00
CA GLU A 94 -6.16 -12.63 -13.87
C GLU A 94 -5.84 -13.24 -12.50
N ALA A 95 -6.53 -12.80 -11.44
CA ALA A 95 -6.32 -13.28 -10.07
C ALA A 95 -6.67 -14.75 -9.96
N LEU A 96 -7.84 -15.12 -10.50
CA LEU A 96 -8.29 -16.52 -10.53
C LEU A 96 -7.37 -17.41 -11.38
N ALA A 97 -6.63 -16.84 -12.32
CA ALA A 97 -5.66 -17.57 -13.14
C ALA A 97 -4.24 -17.63 -12.54
N HIS A 98 -4.02 -17.05 -11.36
CA HIS A 98 -2.71 -16.96 -10.71
C HIS A 98 -2.18 -18.33 -10.29
N ALA A 99 -0.85 -18.48 -10.28
CA ALA A 99 -0.17 -19.72 -9.86
C ALA A 99 -0.61 -20.18 -8.46
N PHE A 100 -0.89 -19.23 -7.57
CA PHE A 100 -1.39 -19.50 -6.22
C PHE A 100 -2.64 -20.40 -6.17
N PHE A 101 -3.54 -20.30 -7.16
CA PHE A 101 -4.76 -21.11 -7.22
C PHE A 101 -4.62 -22.37 -8.10
N LYS A 102 -3.43 -22.61 -8.66
CA LYS A 102 -3.12 -23.76 -9.50
C LYS A 102 -2.34 -24.84 -8.75
N ASP A 103 -1.96 -24.55 -7.51
CA ASP A 103 -1.33 -25.48 -6.56
C ASP A 103 -2.38 -26.27 -5.77
#